data_AF-A0A7Y4U3V7-F1
#
_entry.id   AF-A0A7Y4U3V7-F1
#
_cell.length_a   1.000
_cell.length_b   1.000
_cell.length_c   1.000
_cell.angle_alpha   90.00
_cell.angle_beta   90.00
_cell.angle_gamma   90.00
#
_symmetry.space_group_name_H-M   'P 1'
#
loop_
_entity.id
_entity.type
_entity.pdbx_description
1 polymer ?
#
loop_
_entity_poly.entity_id
_entity_poly.type
_entity_poly.pdbx_seq_one_letter_code
_entity_poly.pdbx_strand_id
1 'polypeptide(L)'
;MPHVDDHGIKLWYRGKGSGEPLVLSGGFGLLHNQFDYVVDILAKDFHVIDWHYRGAGESDRAWVGGYTLDRWVDDLEVILAHLNVKSAHL
;
A
#
# COMPACT_ATOMS: atom_id res chain seq x y z
N MET A 1 -9.14 7.87 5.56
CA MET A 1 -7.99 6.92 5.71
C MET A 1 -6.77 7.59 5.11
N PRO A 2 -5.55 7.28 5.56
CA PRO A 2 -4.38 8.09 5.24
C PRO A 2 -3.94 7.93 3.78
N HIS A 3 -3.30 8.98 3.28
CA HIS A 3 -2.66 9.04 1.98
C HIS A 3 -1.23 9.56 2.15
N VAL A 4 -0.31 9.09 1.33
CA VAL A 4 0.99 9.74 1.10
C VAL A 4 0.95 10.47 -0.24
N ASP A 5 1.56 11.65 -0.29
CA ASP A 5 1.70 12.42 -1.54
C ASP A 5 3.02 12.05 -2.24
N ASP A 6 2.91 11.63 -3.50
CA ASP A 6 4.02 11.43 -4.41
C ASP A 6 3.89 12.43 -5.57
N HIS A 7 4.56 13.58 -5.47
CA HIS A 7 4.55 14.62 -6.51
C HIS A 7 3.13 15.07 -6.94
N GLY A 8 2.22 15.21 -5.98
CA GLY A 8 0.82 15.58 -6.23
C GLY A 8 -0.11 14.41 -6.57
N ILE A 9 0.39 13.17 -6.52
CA ILE A 9 -0.41 11.95 -6.62
C ILE A 9 -0.62 11.38 -5.23
N LYS A 10 -1.88 11.23 -4.81
CA LYS A 10 -2.21 10.65 -3.51
C LYS A 10 -2.26 9.14 -3.59
N LEU A 11 -1.42 8.47 -2.82
CA LEU A 11 -1.39 7.02 -2.68
C LEU A 11 -2.03 6.64 -1.35
N TRP A 12 -3.07 5.83 -1.41
CA TRP A 12 -3.79 5.36 -0.24
C TRP A 12 -3.03 4.20 0.43
N TYR A 13 -3.05 4.17 1.76
CA TYR A 13 -2.61 3.03 2.54
C TYR A 13 -3.39 2.92 3.86
N ARG A 14 -3.24 1.80 4.54
CA ARG A 14 -3.76 1.54 5.89
C ARG A 14 -2.79 0.65 6.65
N GLY A 15 -2.41 1.09 7.85
CA GLY A 15 -1.65 0.29 8.81
C GLY A 15 -2.58 -0.31 9.88
N LYS A 16 -2.33 -1.56 10.30
CA LYS A 16 -2.99 -2.19 11.45
C LYS A 16 -2.03 -3.12 12.19
N GLY A 17 -2.16 -3.18 13.51
CA GLY A 17 -1.33 -4.05 14.36
C GLY A 17 0.03 -3.44 14.67
N SER A 18 0.92 -4.27 15.20
CA SER A 18 2.30 -3.94 15.56
C SER A 18 3.18 -5.17 15.40
N GLY A 19 4.49 -4.99 15.26
CA GLY A 19 5.44 -6.10 15.05
C GLY A 19 6.22 -5.90 13.75
N GLU A 20 6.70 -7.00 13.18
CA GLU A 20 7.40 -6.97 11.90
C GLU A 20 6.47 -6.46 10.78
N PRO A 21 6.93 -5.59 9.87
CA PRO A 21 6.11 -5.09 8.77
C PRO A 21 5.73 -6.18 7.77
N LEU A 22 4.45 -6.26 7.43
CA LEU A 22 3.91 -7.15 6.39
C LEU A 22 3.09 -6.33 5.41
N VAL A 23 3.55 -6.22 4.17
CA VAL A 23 2.82 -5.55 3.09
C VAL A 23 1.86 -6.54 2.45
N LEU A 24 0.61 -6.12 2.29
CA LEU A 24 -0.38 -6.83 1.51
C LEU A 24 -0.44 -6.20 0.12
N SER A 25 0.16 -6.88 -0.85
CA SER A 25 0.14 -6.46 -2.26
C SER A 25 -1.02 -7.12 -2.97
N GLY A 26 -2.05 -6.33 -3.30
CA GLY A 26 -3.21 -6.80 -4.05
C GLY A 26 -2.89 -7.14 -5.51
N GLY A 27 -3.87 -7.67 -6.23
CA GLY A 27 -3.79 -7.74 -7.69
C GLY A 27 -4.09 -6.38 -8.33
N PHE A 28 -3.62 -6.12 -9.55
CA PHE A 28 -4.02 -4.92 -10.28
C PHE A 28 -5.54 -4.85 -10.42
N GLY A 29 -6.15 -3.74 -9.98
CA GLY A 29 -7.60 -3.53 -9.99
C GLY A 29 -8.35 -4.14 -8.79
N LEU A 30 -7.67 -4.86 -7.90
CA LEU A 30 -8.22 -5.29 -6.61
C LEU A 30 -8.01 -4.20 -5.55
N LEU A 31 -8.92 -4.11 -4.59
CA LEU A 31 -9.07 -2.97 -3.67
C LEU A 31 -9.03 -3.41 -2.19
N HIS A 32 -9.29 -2.45 -1.29
CA HIS A 32 -9.16 -2.54 0.18
C HIS A 32 -9.83 -3.73 0.85
N ASN A 33 -10.83 -4.35 0.22
CA ASN A 33 -11.56 -5.47 0.79
C ASN A 33 -10.99 -6.85 0.41
N GLN A 34 -9.94 -6.91 -0.43
CA GLN A 34 -9.32 -8.17 -0.83
C GLN A 34 -8.84 -8.97 0.39
N PHE A 35 -8.41 -8.29 1.45
CA PHE A 35 -7.80 -8.90 2.63
C PHE A 35 -8.63 -8.74 3.91
N ASP A 36 -9.87 -8.24 3.85
CA ASP A 36 -10.68 -7.95 5.06
C ASP A 36 -10.86 -9.17 5.97
N TYR A 37 -10.88 -10.38 5.42
CA TYR A 37 -11.00 -11.62 6.20
C TYR A 37 -9.72 -12.05 6.93
N VAL A 38 -8.56 -11.54 6.52
CA VAL A 38 -7.25 -11.96 7.05
C VAL A 38 -6.49 -10.85 7.77
N VAL A 39 -6.76 -9.58 7.48
CA VAL A 39 -6.08 -8.43 8.10
C VAL A 39 -6.12 -8.49 9.62
N ASP A 40 -7.28 -8.81 10.21
CA ASP A 40 -7.45 -8.86 11.67
C ASP A 40 -6.78 -10.05 12.32
N ILE A 41 -6.53 -11.11 11.54
CA ILE A 41 -5.79 -12.29 12.01
C ILE A 41 -4.29 -11.98 11.96
N LEU A 42 -3.80 -11.42 10.85
CA LEU A 42 -2.39 -11.08 10.65
C LEU A 42 -1.93 -9.95 11.58
N ALA A 43 -2.78 -8.96 11.85
CA ALA A 43 -2.46 -7.83 12.71
C ALA A 43 -2.25 -8.18 14.19
N LYS A 44 -2.47 -9.44 14.58
CA LYS A 44 -2.11 -9.95 15.92
C LYS A 44 -0.61 -10.09 16.09
N ASP A 45 0.11 -10.39 15.00
CA ASP A 45 1.54 -10.73 15.02
C ASP A 45 2.39 -9.76 14.17
N PHE A 46 1.77 -9.03 13.23
CA PHE A 46 2.46 -8.15 12.29
C PHE A 46 1.93 -6.71 12.32
N HIS A 47 2.78 -5.77 11.91
CA HIS A 47 2.33 -4.47 11.43
C HIS A 47 1.91 -4.62 9.97
N VAL A 48 0.62 -4.84 9.75
CA VAL A 48 0.03 -5.07 8.43
C VAL A 48 -0.15 -3.74 7.70
N ILE A 49 0.41 -3.65 6.51
CA ILE A 49 0.37 -2.48 5.62
C ILE A 49 -0.40 -2.87 4.36
N ASP A 50 -1.63 -2.39 4.26
CA ASP A 50 -2.49 -2.53 3.10
C ASP A 50 -2.39 -1.25 2.26
N TRP A 51 -2.36 -1.37 0.93
CA TRP A 51 -2.15 -0.24 0.04
C TRP A 51 -2.85 -0.45 -1.31
N HIS A 52 -3.11 0.66 -2.00
CA HIS A 52 -3.65 0.62 -3.35
C HIS A 52 -2.66 1.18 -4.35
N TYR A 53 -2.47 0.45 -5.46
CA TYR A 53 -1.76 0.97 -6.62
C TYR A 53 -2.33 2.32 -7.06
N ARG A 54 -1.46 3.22 -7.54
CA ARG A 54 -1.92 4.34 -8.37
C ARG A 54 -2.82 3.81 -9.48
N GLY A 55 -3.92 4.51 -9.77
CA GLY A 55 -4.92 4.01 -10.72
C GLY A 55 -6.02 3.12 -10.12
N ALA A 56 -5.88 2.66 -8.87
CA ALA A 56 -6.82 1.75 -8.23
C ALA A 56 -7.39 2.30 -6.91
N GLY A 57 -8.67 1.99 -6.67
CA GLY A 57 -9.33 2.26 -5.38
C GLY A 57 -9.34 3.72 -4.98
N GLU A 58 -8.78 3.96 -3.80
CA GLU A 58 -8.68 5.26 -3.13
C GLU A 58 -7.37 6.02 -3.44
N SER A 59 -6.48 5.43 -4.23
CA SER A 59 -5.32 6.13 -4.79
C SER A 59 -5.75 6.93 -6.03
N ASP A 60 -5.05 8.03 -6.30
CA ASP A 60 -5.34 8.86 -7.46
C ASP A 60 -5.16 8.10 -8.77
N ARG A 61 -6.02 8.42 -9.75
CA ARG A 61 -6.03 7.76 -11.06
C ARG A 61 -5.06 8.34 -12.07
N ALA A 62 -4.47 9.51 -11.79
CA ALA A 62 -3.69 10.25 -12.77
C ALA A 62 -2.23 9.77 -12.82
N TRP A 63 -1.76 9.35 -13.99
CA TRP A 63 -0.32 9.33 -14.28
C TRP A 63 -0.04 9.57 -15.76
N VAL A 64 0.75 10.60 -16.05
CA VAL A 64 1.28 10.89 -17.38
C VAL A 64 2.53 10.02 -17.56
N GLY A 65 2.37 8.86 -18.20
CA GLY A 65 3.45 7.88 -18.41
C GLY A 65 3.03 6.41 -18.41
N GLY A 66 1.78 6.11 -18.02
CA GLY A 66 1.24 4.74 -17.97
C GLY A 66 1.59 3.95 -16.71
N TYR A 67 0.92 2.81 -16.50
CA TYR A 67 1.12 1.96 -15.33
C TYR A 67 2.16 0.88 -15.65
N THR A 68 3.35 1.02 -15.06
CA THR A 68 4.44 0.05 -15.18
C THR A 68 4.73 -0.57 -13.82
N LEU A 69 5.32 -1.77 -13.82
CA LEU A 69 5.73 -2.44 -12.58
C LEU A 69 6.73 -1.57 -11.80
N ASP A 70 7.73 -1.02 -12.47
CA ASP A 70 8.74 -0.17 -11.83
C ASP A 70 8.10 1.02 -11.12
N ARG A 71 7.10 1.66 -11.72
CA ARG A 71 6.37 2.77 -11.09
C ARG A 71 5.57 2.32 -9.86
N TRP A 72 5.01 1.11 -9.88
CA TRP A 72 4.34 0.56 -8.70
C TRP A 72 5.31 0.18 -7.58
N VAL A 73 6.53 -0.24 -7.93
CA VAL A 73 7.60 -0.46 -6.95
C VAL A 73 7.97 0.88 -6.31
N ASP A 74 8.22 1.92 -7.10
CA ASP A 74 8.50 3.28 -6.60
C ASP A 74 7.40 3.78 -5.63
N ASP A 75 6.13 3.55 -5.98
CA ASP A 75 4.99 3.94 -5.14
C ASP A 75 5.01 3.27 -3.77
N LEU A 76 5.25 1.95 -3.77
CA LEU A 76 5.32 1.19 -2.54
C LEU A 76 6.53 1.67 -1.70
N GLU A 77 7.67 1.96 -2.33
CA GLU A 77 8.83 2.52 -1.63
C GLU A 77 8.51 3.87 -0.97
N VAL A 78 7.74 4.75 -1.64
CA VAL A 78 7.28 6.02 -1.06
C VAL A 78 6.41 5.78 0.17
N ILE A 79 5.46 4.83 0.11
CA ILE A 79 4.60 4.48 1.25
C ILE A 79 5.46 3.94 2.41
N LEU A 80 6.38 3.02 2.15
CA LEU A 80 7.24 2.42 3.17
C LEU A 80 8.16 3.47 3.81
N ALA A 81 8.74 4.37 3.01
CA ALA A 81 9.55 5.48 3.51
C ALA A 81 8.73 6.42 4.41
N HIS A 82 7.49 6.75 4.02
CA HIS A 82 6.58 7.57 4.83
C HIS A 82 6.26 6.92 6.19
N LEU A 83 6.15 5.59 6.21
CA LEU A 83 5.94 4.80 7.43
C LEU A 83 7.21 4.51 8.23
N ASN A 84 8.38 4.99 7.79
CA ASN A 84 9.69 4.67 8.34
C ASN A 84 10.01 3.16 8.38
N VAL A 85 9.50 2.40 7.40
CA VAL A 85 9.72 0.97 7.25
C VAL A 85 10.89 0.72 6.31
N LYS A 86 11.95 0.08 6.82
CA LYS A 86 13.17 -0.23 6.06
C LYS A 86 13.13 -1.59 5.33
N SER A 87 12.33 -2.52 5.86
CA SER A 87 12.17 -3.87 5.34
C SER A 87 10.80 -4.41 5.73
N ALA A 88 10.18 -5.18 4.85
CA ALA A 88 8.90 -5.82 5.11
C ALA A 88 8.86 -7.20 4.46
N HIS A 89 8.02 -8.07 5.03
CA HIS A 89 7.50 -9.22 4.29
C HIS A 89 6.53 -8.71 3.21
N LEU A 90 6.57 -9.31 2.03
CA LEU A 90 5.73 -8.96 0.87
C LEU A 90 5.08 -10.22 0.30
#